data_AF-W4UQD8-F1
#
_entry.id   AF-W4UQD8-F1
#
_cell.length_a   1.000
_cell.length_b   1.000
_cell.length_c   1.000
_cell.angle_alpha   90.00
_cell.angle_beta   90.00
_cell.angle_gamma   90.00
#
_symmetry.space_group_name_H-M   'P 1'
#
loop_
_entity.id
_entity.type
_entity.pdbx_description
1 polymer ?
#
loop_
_entity_poly.entity_id
_entity_poly.type
_entity_poly.pdbx_seq_one_letter_code
_entity_poly.pdbx_strand_id
1 'polypeptide(L)'
;MNLFDFSWTLPVTDPTWVFFLVLIIILFAPMILGRLRIPHIIGMILAGVMIGEYGFHILDRDSSFELFGKVGLYYIMFLAGLEMDMEDFRKNRTKGIVFGCFTFLIPMLLGIWSGMSILGYGLTTSVLLASMYASHTLISYPIISRYGLSRLRSVNITIGGTVIAVTLALMILAFIGGMYKGTVDGLFWLFLLLKLAFLCFLIIFFFPRIGRWFFRKYEDSVMQFVFVLAMVFLGGGLMEFVGMEGILGAFLAGLVLNRLIPHVSPLMNRLEFVGNALFILIS
;
A
#
# COMPACT_ATOMS: atom_id res chain seq x y z
N MET A 1 24.24 23.64 39.98
CA MET A 1 23.62 22.40 39.46
C MET A 1 22.24 22.77 38.95
N ASN A 2 22.14 23.17 37.68
CA ASN A 2 20.86 23.41 37.01
C ASN A 2 20.36 22.05 36.52
N LEU A 3 19.32 21.52 37.16
CA LEU A 3 18.72 20.21 36.89
C LEU A 3 17.62 20.25 35.81
N PHE A 4 17.40 21.40 35.16
CA PHE A 4 16.26 21.63 34.27
C PHE A 4 16.58 22.51 33.04
N ASP A 5 17.75 22.36 32.43
CA ASP A 5 17.96 22.87 31.07
C ASP A 5 17.44 21.85 30.04
N PHE A 6 16.13 21.56 30.08
CA PHE A 6 15.42 20.89 28.98
C PHE A 6 15.16 21.93 27.88
N SER A 7 16.20 22.31 27.15
CA SER A 7 16.01 23.05 25.91
C SER A 7 15.45 22.09 24.86
N TRP A 8 14.11 21.96 24.82
CA TRP A 8 13.41 21.32 23.72
C TRP A 8 13.61 22.18 22.47
N THR A 9 14.71 21.95 21.75
CA THR A 9 14.86 22.51 20.41
C THR A 9 13.91 21.76 19.51
N LEU A 10 12.78 22.37 19.20
CA LEU A 10 11.96 21.93 18.08
C LEU A 10 12.70 22.27 16.78
N PRO A 11 12.69 21.39 15.77
CA PRO A 11 12.03 20.08 15.72
C PRO A 11 12.79 18.99 16.50
N VAL A 12 12.05 18.02 17.03
CA VAL A 12 12.61 16.87 17.74
C VAL A 12 13.30 15.95 16.72
N THR A 13 14.62 15.88 16.77
CA THR A 13 15.44 15.07 15.85
C THR A 13 15.87 13.72 16.42
N ASP A 14 15.78 13.54 17.74
CA ASP A 14 16.12 12.26 18.37
C ASP A 14 15.08 11.18 18.01
N PRO A 15 15.47 10.06 17.36
CA PRO A 15 14.56 9.02 16.92
C PRO A 15 13.67 8.44 18.03
N THR A 16 14.16 8.43 19.27
CA THR A 16 13.44 7.88 20.43
C THR A 16 12.22 8.74 20.75
N TRP A 17 12.39 10.06 20.80
CA TRP A 17 11.34 11.01 21.10
C TRP A 17 10.35 11.15 19.94
N VAL A 18 10.86 11.07 18.70
CA VAL A 18 10.02 10.98 17.50
C VAL A 18 9.10 9.77 17.58
N PHE A 19 9.65 8.58 17.85
CA PHE A 19 8.86 7.35 17.91
C PHE A 19 7.84 7.39 19.06
N PHE A 20 8.22 7.93 20.21
CA PHE A 20 7.30 8.13 21.34
C PHE A 20 6.14 9.06 20.98
N LEU A 21 6.40 10.21 20.34
CA LEU A 21 5.37 11.13 19.88
C LEU A 21 4.43 10.46 18.88
N VAL A 22 4.96 9.70 17.93
CA VAL A 22 4.17 8.95 16.94
C VAL A 22 3.26 7.93 17.62
N LEU A 23 3.77 7.16 18.58
CA LEU A 23 2.94 6.20 19.34
C LEU A 23 1.85 6.90 20.15
N ILE A 24 2.13 8.05 20.76
CA ILE A 24 1.12 8.87 21.44
C ILE A 24 0.04 9.32 20.45
N ILE A 25 0.42 9.81 19.28
CA ILE A 25 -0.54 10.25 18.26
C ILE A 25 -1.42 9.09 17.81
N ILE A 26 -0.81 7.94 17.50
CA ILE A 26 -1.51 6.72 17.10
C ILE A 26 -2.47 6.23 18.18
N LEU A 27 -2.11 6.38 19.46
CA LEU A 27 -2.96 5.98 20.58
C LEU A 27 -4.12 6.95 20.82
N PHE A 28 -3.83 8.26 20.89
CA PHE A 28 -4.79 9.27 21.33
C PHE A 28 -5.64 9.85 20.20
N ALA A 29 -5.10 10.02 18.99
CA ALA A 29 -5.86 10.61 17.88
C ALA A 29 -7.15 9.81 17.58
N PRO A 30 -7.12 8.47 17.45
CA PRO A 30 -8.35 7.72 17.20
C PRO A 30 -9.28 7.71 18.41
N MET A 31 -8.76 7.77 19.64
CA MET A 31 -9.59 7.81 20.86
C MET A 31 -10.35 9.13 20.99
N ILE A 32 -9.71 10.25 20.66
CA ILE A 32 -10.32 11.58 20.66
C ILE A 32 -11.32 11.70 19.51
N LEU A 33 -10.91 11.36 18.28
CA LEU A 33 -11.77 11.48 17.11
C LEU A 33 -12.90 10.44 17.07
N GLY A 34 -12.72 9.29 17.72
CA GLY A 34 -13.77 8.31 17.93
C GLY A 34 -14.95 8.89 18.72
N ARG A 35 -14.71 9.79 19.70
CA ARG A 35 -15.78 10.52 20.40
C ARG A 35 -16.53 11.49 19.49
N LEU A 36 -15.85 12.03 18.48
CA LEU A 36 -16.43 12.94 17.49
C LEU A 36 -17.09 12.20 16.31
N ARG A 37 -17.10 10.86 16.31
CA ARG A 37 -17.58 10.01 15.20
C ARG A 37 -16.85 10.26 13.88
N ILE A 38 -15.62 10.76 13.93
CA ILE A 38 -14.79 10.97 12.73
C ILE A 38 -14.03 9.67 12.42
N PRO A 39 -13.93 9.24 11.15
CA PRO A 39 -13.09 8.11 10.75
C PRO A 39 -11.65 8.25 11.24
N HIS A 40 -11.10 7.16 11.76
CA HIS A 40 -9.81 7.16 12.47
C HIS A 40 -8.66 7.65 11.56
N ILE A 41 -8.68 7.27 10.29
CA ILE A 41 -7.69 7.69 9.27
C ILE A 41 -7.66 9.21 9.08
N ILE A 42 -8.82 9.86 9.04
CA ILE A 42 -8.88 11.33 8.92
C ILE A 42 -8.22 11.98 10.13
N GLY A 43 -8.41 11.41 11.33
CA GLY A 43 -7.75 11.88 12.55
C GLY A 43 -6.24 11.74 12.54
N MET A 44 -5.74 10.63 12.01
CA MET A 44 -4.30 10.42 11.88
C MET A 44 -3.67 11.37 10.87
N ILE A 45 -4.32 11.61 9.72
CA ILE A 45 -3.87 12.59 8.72
C ILE A 45 -3.83 14.00 9.34
N LEU A 46 -4.91 14.42 10.01
CA LEU A 46 -4.96 15.73 10.66
C LEU A 46 -3.90 15.87 11.76
N ALA A 47 -3.72 14.85 12.59
CA ALA A 47 -2.69 14.87 13.62
C ALA A 47 -1.28 14.97 13.01
N GLY A 48 -1.01 14.24 11.91
CA GLY A 48 0.24 14.34 11.16
C GLY A 48 0.47 15.74 10.59
N VAL A 49 -0.55 16.36 9.98
CA VAL A 49 -0.47 17.74 9.46
C VAL A 49 -0.23 18.75 10.57
N MET A 50 -0.92 18.62 11.71
CA MET A 50 -0.74 19.52 12.84
C MET A 50 0.64 19.40 13.49
N ILE A 51 1.23 18.21 13.52
CA ILE A 51 2.49 17.98 14.27
C ILE A 51 3.71 18.10 13.36
N GLY A 52 3.52 17.85 12.05
CA GLY A 52 4.56 18.03 11.05
C GLY A 52 4.91 19.49 10.76
N GLU A 53 5.78 19.66 9.76
CA GLU A 53 6.36 20.94 9.33
C GLU A 53 5.32 22.05 9.09
N TYR A 54 4.15 21.70 8.54
CA TYR A 54 3.11 22.67 8.19
C TYR A 54 2.17 23.05 9.34
N GLY A 55 2.32 22.45 10.51
CA GLY A 55 1.50 22.73 11.69
C GLY A 55 2.32 23.43 12.78
N PHE A 56 2.59 22.70 13.86
CA PHE A 56 3.40 23.14 14.99
C PHE A 56 4.90 22.90 14.79
N HIS A 57 5.30 22.30 13.65
CA HIS A 57 6.70 22.03 13.29
C HIS A 57 7.45 21.28 14.41
N ILE A 58 6.76 20.32 15.03
CA ILE A 58 7.31 19.51 16.13
C ILE A 58 8.20 18.41 15.56
N LEU A 59 7.84 17.90 14.39
CA LEU A 59 8.51 16.80 13.69
C LEU A 59 8.83 17.21 12.26
N ASP A 60 10.09 17.03 11.86
CA ASP A 60 10.48 17.10 10.46
C ASP A 60 10.08 15.82 9.72
N ARG A 61 9.85 15.98 8.42
CA ARG A 61 9.66 14.83 7.53
C ARG A 61 10.99 14.11 7.34
N ASP A 62 11.29 13.19 8.24
CA ASP A 62 12.50 12.38 8.18
C ASP A 62 12.29 11.07 7.40
N SER A 63 13.40 10.54 6.88
CA SER A 63 13.54 9.25 6.20
C SER A 63 12.86 8.09 6.95
N SER A 64 12.83 8.14 8.29
CA SER A 64 12.14 7.16 9.13
C SER A 64 10.64 7.11 8.86
N PHE A 65 9.97 8.27 8.69
CA PHE A 65 8.53 8.32 8.41
C PHE A 65 8.19 7.74 7.04
N GLU A 66 9.01 8.02 6.03
CA GLU A 66 8.82 7.43 4.70
C GLU A 66 8.99 5.91 4.73
N LEU A 67 9.98 5.43 5.49
CA LEU A 67 10.21 3.99 5.66
C LEU A 67 9.03 3.31 6.35
N PHE A 68 8.58 3.82 7.49
CA PHE A 68 7.45 3.22 8.23
C PHE A 68 6.14 3.28 7.44
N GLY A 69 5.88 4.38 6.72
CA GLY A 69 4.72 4.50 5.83
C GLY A 69 4.75 3.46 4.70
N LYS A 70 5.90 3.29 4.02
CA LYS A 70 6.06 2.25 2.97
C LYS A 70 5.88 0.84 3.53
N VAL A 71 6.53 0.55 4.66
CA VAL A 71 6.41 -0.74 5.35
C VAL A 71 4.95 -1.02 5.70
N GLY A 72 4.24 -0.04 6.26
CA GLY A 72 2.85 -0.19 6.64
C GLY A 72 1.94 -0.45 5.44
N LEU A 73 2.12 0.31 4.37
CA LEU A 73 1.34 0.20 3.14
C LEU A 73 1.54 -1.16 2.44
N TYR A 74 2.78 -1.64 2.38
CA TYR A 74 3.08 -2.98 1.87
C TYR A 74 2.42 -4.04 2.72
N TYR A 75 2.44 -3.88 4.05
CA TYR A 75 1.85 -4.83 4.98
C TYR A 75 0.33 -4.95 4.81
N ILE A 76 -0.39 -3.82 4.66
CA ILE A 76 -1.83 -3.83 4.41
C ILE A 76 -2.15 -4.59 3.13
N MET A 77 -1.40 -4.31 2.06
CA MET A 77 -1.65 -4.91 0.75
C MET A 77 -1.26 -6.38 0.70
N PHE A 78 -0.23 -6.76 1.46
CA PHE A 78 0.06 -8.16 1.73
C PHE A 78 -1.11 -8.85 2.46
N LEU A 79 -1.63 -8.26 3.55
CA LEU A 79 -2.76 -8.82 4.30
C LEU A 79 -3.99 -8.95 3.40
N ALA A 80 -4.25 -7.95 2.55
CA ALA A 80 -5.30 -7.99 1.53
C ALA A 80 -5.15 -9.15 0.56
N GLY A 81 -3.93 -9.41 0.08
CA GLY A 81 -3.65 -10.59 -0.75
C GLY A 81 -3.77 -11.91 0.03
N LEU A 82 -3.39 -11.90 1.30
CA LEU A 82 -3.39 -13.09 2.16
C LEU A 82 -4.79 -13.49 2.62
N GLU A 83 -5.71 -12.56 2.83
CA GLU A 83 -7.11 -12.86 3.19
C GLU A 83 -7.99 -13.15 1.97
N MET A 84 -7.52 -12.84 0.76
CA MET A 84 -8.33 -12.96 -0.46
C MET A 84 -8.72 -14.41 -0.74
N ASP A 85 -10.02 -14.65 -0.98
CA ASP A 85 -10.49 -15.95 -1.46
C ASP A 85 -10.19 -16.10 -2.95
N MET A 86 -9.21 -16.95 -3.26
CA MET A 86 -8.75 -17.20 -4.63
C MET A 86 -9.78 -17.86 -5.53
N GLU A 87 -10.64 -18.71 -4.97
CA GLU A 87 -11.68 -19.38 -5.75
C GLU A 87 -12.75 -18.38 -6.17
N ASP A 88 -13.18 -17.55 -5.24
CA ASP A 88 -14.14 -16.49 -5.51
C ASP A 88 -13.54 -15.42 -6.43
N PHE A 89 -12.28 -15.05 -6.23
CA PHE A 89 -11.59 -14.14 -7.15
C PHE A 89 -11.57 -14.69 -8.58
N ARG A 90 -11.25 -15.97 -8.76
CA ARG A 90 -11.22 -16.60 -10.09
C ARG A 90 -12.60 -16.65 -10.75
N LYS A 91 -13.65 -16.94 -9.96
CA LYS A 91 -15.06 -16.92 -10.43
C LYS A 91 -15.51 -15.49 -10.79
N ASN A 92 -14.99 -14.49 -10.10
CA ASN A 92 -15.37 -13.08 -10.25
C ASN A 92 -14.42 -12.22 -11.07
N ARG A 93 -13.35 -12.79 -11.64
CA ARG A 93 -12.28 -12.03 -12.33
C ARG A 93 -12.82 -11.01 -13.33
N THR A 94 -13.83 -11.38 -14.13
CA THR A 94 -14.42 -10.49 -15.14
C THR A 94 -15.10 -9.30 -14.48
N LYS A 95 -15.78 -9.50 -13.34
CA LYS A 95 -16.42 -8.41 -12.59
C LYS A 95 -15.39 -7.48 -11.97
N GLY A 96 -14.29 -8.03 -11.43
CA GLY A 96 -13.16 -7.25 -10.92
C GLY A 96 -12.51 -6.40 -12.02
N ILE A 97 -12.29 -6.98 -13.20
CA ILE A 97 -11.72 -6.26 -14.37
C ILE A 97 -12.66 -5.15 -14.84
N VAL A 98 -13.94 -5.46 -15.03
CA VAL A 98 -14.92 -4.48 -15.47
C VAL A 98 -15.05 -3.34 -14.45
N PHE A 99 -15.10 -3.67 -13.16
CA PHE A 99 -15.13 -2.68 -12.08
C PHE A 99 -13.88 -1.82 -12.05
N GLY A 100 -12.68 -2.41 -12.13
CA GLY A 100 -11.41 -1.69 -12.21
C GLY A 100 -11.33 -0.76 -13.42
N CYS A 101 -11.75 -1.23 -14.60
CA CYS A 101 -11.80 -0.42 -15.81
C CYS A 101 -12.77 0.76 -15.67
N PHE A 102 -13.98 0.56 -15.14
CA PHE A 102 -14.93 1.66 -14.97
C PHE A 102 -14.48 2.67 -13.91
N THR A 103 -14.00 2.18 -12.77
CA THR A 103 -13.49 3.03 -11.68
C THR A 103 -12.24 3.80 -12.08
N PHE A 104 -11.49 3.33 -13.08
CA PHE A 104 -10.37 4.06 -13.65
C PHE A 104 -10.78 5.00 -14.79
N LEU A 105 -11.51 4.51 -15.80
CA LEU A 105 -11.83 5.25 -17.01
C LEU A 105 -12.76 6.44 -16.76
N ILE A 106 -13.75 6.28 -15.87
CA ILE A 106 -14.73 7.36 -15.62
C ILE A 106 -14.03 8.57 -14.98
N PRO A 107 -13.30 8.44 -13.85
CA PRO A 107 -12.55 9.57 -13.29
C PRO A 107 -11.45 10.06 -14.21
N MET A 108 -10.81 9.19 -14.99
CA MET A 108 -9.79 9.59 -15.96
C MET A 108 -10.36 10.54 -17.02
N LEU A 109 -11.48 10.19 -17.64
CA LEU A 109 -12.11 11.04 -18.66
C LEU A 109 -12.59 12.37 -18.07
N LEU A 110 -13.19 12.33 -16.89
CA LEU A 110 -13.61 13.55 -16.17
C LEU A 110 -12.42 14.41 -15.75
N GLY A 111 -11.32 13.80 -15.34
CA GLY A 111 -10.08 14.47 -14.96
C GLY A 111 -9.41 15.15 -16.15
N ILE A 112 -9.34 14.48 -17.31
CA ILE A 112 -8.82 15.08 -18.54
C ILE A 112 -9.71 16.24 -18.97
N TRP A 113 -11.02 16.04 -18.98
CA TRP A 113 -11.99 17.07 -19.38
C TRP A 113 -11.91 18.31 -18.49
N SER A 114 -11.88 18.13 -17.16
CA SER A 114 -11.75 19.23 -16.20
C SER A 114 -10.37 19.88 -16.25
N GLY A 115 -9.30 19.10 -16.39
CA GLY A 115 -7.92 19.59 -16.58
C GLY A 115 -7.79 20.50 -17.79
N MET A 116 -8.35 20.12 -18.93
CA MET A 116 -8.26 20.92 -20.15
C MET A 116 -9.26 22.09 -20.16
N SER A 117 -10.52 21.83 -19.81
CA SER A 117 -11.61 22.80 -20.01
C SER A 117 -11.73 23.84 -18.89
N ILE A 118 -11.43 23.43 -17.64
CA ILE A 118 -11.60 24.29 -16.47
C ILE A 118 -10.25 24.89 -16.04
N LEU A 119 -9.21 24.06 -15.98
CA LEU A 119 -7.89 24.45 -15.49
C LEU A 119 -6.96 24.99 -16.59
N GLY A 120 -7.30 24.79 -17.87
CA GLY A 120 -6.50 25.25 -19.00
C GLY A 120 -5.17 24.53 -19.17
N TYR A 121 -5.02 23.33 -18.60
CA TYR A 121 -3.79 22.55 -18.68
C TYR A 121 -3.63 21.86 -20.05
N GLY A 122 -2.38 21.63 -20.44
CA GLY A 122 -2.05 20.84 -21.62
C GLY A 122 -2.52 19.38 -21.50
N LEU A 123 -2.57 18.66 -22.62
CA LEU A 123 -3.03 17.26 -22.65
C LEU A 123 -2.21 16.37 -21.72
N THR A 124 -0.87 16.44 -21.80
CA THR A 124 0.03 15.59 -20.99
C THR A 124 -0.15 15.83 -19.49
N THR A 125 -0.23 17.09 -19.07
CA THR A 125 -0.46 17.45 -17.66
C THR A 125 -1.86 17.04 -17.19
N SER A 126 -2.87 17.17 -18.03
CA SER A 126 -4.25 16.77 -17.72
C SER A 126 -4.37 15.25 -17.59
N VAL A 127 -3.74 14.49 -18.48
CA VAL A 127 -3.70 13.01 -18.42
C VAL A 127 -2.95 12.55 -17.18
N LEU A 128 -1.82 13.19 -16.84
CA LEU A 128 -1.07 12.88 -15.63
C LEU A 128 -1.93 13.11 -14.38
N LEU A 129 -2.51 14.29 -14.22
CA LEU A 129 -3.37 14.63 -13.09
C LEU A 129 -4.59 13.71 -13.01
N ALA A 130 -5.25 13.45 -14.14
CA ALA A 130 -6.39 12.55 -14.20
C ALA A 130 -6.03 11.12 -13.78
N SER A 131 -4.84 10.62 -14.14
CA SER A 131 -4.37 9.31 -13.70
C SER A 131 -4.19 9.23 -12.18
N MET A 132 -3.78 10.34 -11.54
CA MET A 132 -3.65 10.43 -10.09
C MET A 132 -5.01 10.38 -9.39
N TYR A 133 -6.05 11.01 -9.94
CA TYR A 133 -7.41 10.96 -9.39
C TYR A 133 -8.13 9.63 -9.65
N ALA A 134 -7.84 8.99 -10.78
CA ALA A 134 -8.46 7.72 -11.18
C ALA A 134 -7.96 6.54 -10.36
N SER A 135 -6.74 6.64 -9.82
CA SER A 135 -6.24 5.68 -8.86
C SER A 135 -6.88 5.92 -7.49
N HIS A 136 -7.27 4.85 -6.82
CA HIS A 136 -7.80 4.89 -5.45
C HIS A 136 -7.06 3.86 -4.61
N THR A 137 -6.77 4.20 -3.36
CA THR A 137 -6.06 3.33 -2.43
C THR A 137 -7.04 2.56 -1.55
N LEU A 138 -6.67 1.34 -1.14
CA LEU A 138 -7.48 0.45 -0.30
C LEU A 138 -7.47 0.85 1.19
N ILE A 139 -7.58 2.14 1.47
CA ILE A 139 -7.58 2.70 2.85
C ILE A 139 -8.72 2.12 3.70
N SER A 140 -9.83 1.73 3.08
CA SER A 140 -10.97 1.12 3.78
C SER A 140 -10.76 -0.36 4.14
N TYR A 141 -9.77 -1.03 3.53
CA TYR A 141 -9.56 -2.46 3.74
C TYR A 141 -9.26 -2.84 5.20
N PRO A 142 -8.37 -2.14 5.92
CA PRO A 142 -8.15 -2.37 7.35
C PRO A 142 -9.42 -2.31 8.20
N ILE A 143 -10.31 -1.37 7.89
CA ILE A 143 -11.60 -1.22 8.59
C ILE A 143 -12.46 -2.46 8.31
N ILE A 144 -12.56 -2.86 7.04
CA ILE A 144 -13.34 -4.02 6.60
C ILE A 144 -12.81 -5.33 7.22
N SER A 145 -11.49 -5.53 7.26
CA SER A 145 -10.84 -6.69 7.88
C SER A 145 -11.11 -6.72 9.39
N ARG A 146 -11.03 -5.58 10.10
CA ARG A 146 -11.39 -5.49 11.52
C ARG A 146 -12.82 -5.89 11.84
N TYR A 147 -13.77 -5.67 10.93
CA TYR A 147 -15.16 -6.11 11.09
C TYR A 147 -15.39 -7.57 10.61
N GLY A 148 -14.35 -8.28 10.18
CA GLY A 148 -14.45 -9.65 9.67
C GLY A 148 -15.18 -9.75 8.32
N LEU A 149 -15.30 -8.63 7.59
CA LEU A 149 -16.09 -8.52 6.35
C LEU A 149 -15.23 -8.69 5.09
N SER A 150 -13.94 -9.02 5.22
CA SER A 150 -13.01 -9.10 4.09
C SER A 150 -13.36 -10.16 3.05
N ARG A 151 -14.13 -11.19 3.44
CA ARG A 151 -14.59 -12.26 2.55
C ARG A 151 -15.79 -11.90 1.68
N LEU A 152 -16.40 -10.73 1.88
CA LEU A 152 -17.54 -10.33 1.06
C LEU A 152 -17.12 -10.26 -0.41
N ARG A 153 -17.98 -10.78 -1.29
CA ARG A 153 -17.77 -10.75 -2.75
C ARG A 153 -17.47 -9.34 -3.26
N SER A 154 -18.14 -8.33 -2.70
CA SER A 154 -17.91 -6.92 -3.03
C SER A 154 -16.48 -6.48 -2.72
N VAL A 155 -15.91 -6.92 -1.60
CA VAL A 155 -14.54 -6.58 -1.18
C VAL A 155 -13.52 -7.21 -2.13
N ASN A 156 -13.69 -8.49 -2.47
CA ASN A 156 -12.82 -9.18 -3.44
C ASN A 156 -12.86 -8.53 -4.83
N ILE A 157 -14.04 -8.10 -5.30
CA ILE A 157 -14.18 -7.37 -6.57
C ILE A 157 -13.47 -6.02 -6.49
N THR A 158 -13.66 -5.27 -5.40
CA THR A 158 -13.05 -3.96 -5.22
C THR A 158 -11.54 -4.06 -5.14
N ILE A 159 -10.98 -4.96 -4.33
CA ILE A 159 -9.52 -5.15 -4.21
C ILE A 159 -8.91 -5.49 -5.57
N GLY A 160 -9.51 -6.45 -6.28
CA GLY A 160 -9.04 -6.82 -7.62
C GLY A 160 -9.16 -5.69 -8.64
N GLY A 161 -10.22 -4.89 -8.56
CA GLY A 161 -10.40 -3.69 -9.40
C GLY A 161 -9.40 -2.60 -9.09
N THR A 162 -9.10 -2.37 -7.80
CA THR A 162 -8.08 -1.40 -7.37
C THR A 162 -6.71 -1.74 -7.91
N VAL A 163 -6.31 -3.03 -7.87
CA VAL A 163 -5.05 -3.48 -8.46
C VAL A 163 -4.96 -3.11 -9.95
N ILE A 164 -6.07 -3.25 -10.69
CA ILE A 164 -6.13 -2.89 -12.11
C ILE A 164 -6.04 -1.38 -12.29
N ALA A 165 -6.80 -0.60 -11.52
CA ALA A 165 -6.78 0.87 -11.59
C ALA A 165 -5.39 1.43 -11.26
N VAL A 166 -4.73 0.93 -10.21
CA VAL A 166 -3.36 1.28 -9.83
C VAL A 166 -2.37 0.91 -10.94
N THR A 167 -2.48 -0.31 -11.49
CA THR A 167 -1.61 -0.76 -12.59
C THR A 167 -1.75 0.14 -13.82
N LEU A 168 -2.97 0.52 -14.19
CA LEU A 168 -3.23 1.43 -15.32
C LEU A 168 -2.68 2.84 -15.05
N ALA A 169 -2.87 3.36 -13.84
CA ALA A 169 -2.32 4.66 -13.43
C ALA A 169 -0.79 4.69 -13.56
N LEU A 170 -0.12 3.64 -13.06
CA LEU A 170 1.34 3.50 -13.17
C LEU A 170 1.81 3.33 -14.60
N MET A 171 1.04 2.63 -15.43
CA MET A 171 1.34 2.49 -16.85
C MET A 171 1.32 3.86 -17.57
N ILE A 172 0.40 4.75 -17.20
CA ILE A 172 0.36 6.12 -17.71
C ILE A 172 1.50 6.96 -17.15
N LEU A 173 1.83 6.84 -15.87
CA LEU A 173 2.98 7.52 -15.29
C LEU A 173 4.28 7.10 -15.97
N ALA A 174 4.47 5.81 -16.22
CA ALA A 174 5.62 5.27 -16.96
C ALA A 174 5.66 5.79 -18.40
N PHE A 175 4.51 5.89 -19.07
CA PHE A 175 4.43 6.46 -20.41
C PHE A 175 4.86 7.92 -20.44
N ILE A 176 4.30 8.75 -19.56
CA ILE A 176 4.62 10.18 -19.49
C ILE A 176 6.08 10.36 -19.07
N GLY A 177 6.57 9.60 -18.09
CA GLY A 177 7.98 9.61 -17.70
C GLY A 177 8.93 9.20 -18.84
N GLY A 178 8.52 8.23 -19.66
CA GLY A 178 9.23 7.85 -20.89
C GLY A 178 9.25 8.97 -21.94
N MET A 179 8.13 9.69 -22.10
CA MET A 179 8.01 10.82 -23.03
C MET A 179 9.04 11.90 -22.71
N TYR A 180 9.17 12.26 -21.43
CA TYR A 180 10.14 13.26 -20.99
C TYR A 180 11.59 12.79 -21.14
N LYS A 181 11.86 11.49 -21.09
CA LYS A 181 13.20 10.92 -21.33
C LYS A 181 13.53 10.79 -22.83
N GLY A 182 12.58 11.03 -23.72
CA GLY A 182 12.75 10.86 -25.17
C GLY A 182 12.83 9.39 -25.61
N THR A 183 12.45 8.44 -24.75
CA THR A 183 12.62 6.99 -24.96
C THR A 183 11.29 6.26 -25.16
N VAL A 184 10.32 6.88 -25.84
CA VAL A 184 8.99 6.27 -26.08
C VAL A 184 8.97 5.53 -27.41
N ASP A 185 9.89 4.58 -27.55
CA ASP A 185 9.84 3.62 -28.64
C ASP A 185 8.97 2.42 -28.26
N GLY A 186 8.45 1.71 -29.27
CA GLY A 186 7.76 0.43 -29.05
C GLY A 186 8.61 -0.60 -28.29
N LEU A 187 9.94 -0.49 -28.37
CA LEU A 187 10.90 -1.28 -27.62
C LEU A 187 10.84 -1.03 -26.10
N PHE A 188 10.62 0.21 -25.67
CA PHE A 188 10.47 0.54 -24.24
C PHE A 188 9.25 -0.17 -23.66
N TRP A 189 8.12 -0.12 -24.37
CA TRP A 189 6.89 -0.78 -23.98
C TRP A 189 7.00 -2.30 -23.94
N LEU A 190 7.60 -2.88 -24.99
CA LEU A 190 7.87 -4.32 -25.01
C LEU A 190 8.75 -4.72 -23.82
N PHE A 191 9.80 -3.95 -23.52
CA PHE A 191 10.72 -4.24 -22.42
C PHE A 191 10.07 -4.07 -21.05
N LEU A 192 9.22 -3.05 -20.87
CA LEU A 192 8.45 -2.84 -19.63
C LEU A 192 7.50 -4.01 -19.39
N LEU A 193 6.73 -4.40 -20.41
CA LEU A 193 5.74 -5.47 -20.32
C LEU A 193 6.44 -6.83 -20.11
N LEU A 194 7.57 -7.07 -20.77
CA LEU A 194 8.40 -8.26 -20.58
C LEU A 194 8.97 -8.31 -19.15
N LYS A 195 9.51 -7.21 -18.64
CA LYS A 195 10.03 -7.11 -17.26
C LYS A 195 8.92 -7.38 -16.23
N LEU A 196 7.76 -6.75 -16.40
CA LEU A 196 6.62 -6.93 -15.51
C LEU A 196 6.13 -8.39 -15.54
N ALA A 197 5.95 -8.96 -16.74
CA ALA A 197 5.52 -10.35 -16.90
C ALA A 197 6.53 -11.33 -16.30
N PHE A 198 7.83 -11.10 -16.55
CA PHE A 198 8.91 -11.91 -15.98
C PHE A 198 8.92 -11.86 -14.45
N LEU A 199 8.73 -10.69 -13.87
CA LEU A 199 8.77 -10.51 -12.42
C LEU A 199 7.52 -11.05 -11.72
N CYS A 200 6.33 -10.84 -12.31
CA CYS A 200 5.10 -11.51 -11.90
C CYS A 200 5.26 -13.03 -11.95
N PHE A 201 5.83 -13.56 -13.04
CA PHE A 201 6.12 -14.98 -13.17
C PHE A 201 7.09 -15.46 -12.08
N LEU A 202 8.16 -14.70 -11.81
CA LEU A 202 9.13 -15.01 -10.76
C LEU A 202 8.44 -15.14 -9.39
N ILE A 203 7.61 -14.16 -9.01
CA ILE A 203 6.86 -14.17 -7.74
C ILE A 203 5.91 -15.37 -7.71
N ILE A 204 5.06 -15.53 -8.72
CA ILE A 204 4.03 -16.59 -8.77
C ILE A 204 4.64 -18.00 -8.76
N PHE A 205 5.82 -18.18 -9.36
CA PHE A 205 6.44 -19.49 -9.52
C PHE A 205 7.43 -19.86 -8.40
N PHE A 206 8.29 -18.92 -7.97
CA PHE A 206 9.32 -19.19 -6.98
C PHE A 206 8.83 -19.05 -5.54
N PHE A 207 8.03 -18.02 -5.24
CA PHE A 207 7.59 -17.78 -3.86
C PHE A 207 6.85 -18.96 -3.21
N PRO A 208 5.92 -19.67 -3.90
CA PRO A 208 5.21 -20.77 -3.26
C PRO A 208 6.08 -22.03 -3.14
N ARG A 209 7.18 -22.12 -3.88
CA ARG A 209 8.16 -23.21 -3.77
C ARG A 209 9.09 -22.98 -2.59
N ILE A 210 9.63 -21.76 -2.49
CA ILE A 210 10.45 -21.34 -1.36
C ILE A 210 9.63 -21.42 -0.06
N GLY A 211 8.40 -20.91 -0.09
CA GLY A 211 7.47 -21.00 1.04
C GLY A 211 7.20 -22.43 1.49
N ARG A 212 6.84 -23.34 0.56
CA ARG A 212 6.65 -24.76 0.92
C ARG A 212 7.88 -25.40 1.53
N TRP A 213 9.05 -25.11 0.97
CA TRP A 213 10.31 -25.64 1.49
C TRP A 213 10.60 -25.13 2.90
N PHE A 214 10.39 -23.84 3.14
CA PHE A 214 10.63 -23.21 4.44
C PHE A 214 9.64 -23.68 5.50
N PHE A 215 8.34 -23.65 5.22
CA PHE A 215 7.30 -24.08 6.17
C PHE A 215 7.39 -25.58 6.51
N ARG A 216 7.95 -26.41 5.62
CA ARG A 216 8.20 -27.83 5.92
C ARG A 216 9.44 -28.04 6.80
N LYS A 217 10.41 -27.12 6.77
CA LYS A 217 11.69 -27.26 7.47
C LYS A 217 11.68 -26.59 8.85
N TYR A 218 10.89 -25.53 9.01
CA TYR A 218 10.86 -24.72 10.22
C TYR A 218 9.42 -24.59 10.74
N GLU A 219 9.19 -25.06 11.97
CA GLU A 219 7.90 -24.99 12.65
C GLU A 219 7.78 -23.80 13.62
N ASP A 220 8.88 -23.09 13.90
CA ASP A 220 8.88 -21.92 14.79
C ASP A 220 8.07 -20.76 14.21
N SER A 221 7.01 -20.38 14.91
CA SER A 221 6.11 -19.28 14.55
C SER A 221 6.81 -17.92 14.35
N VAL A 222 7.90 -17.63 15.07
CA VAL A 222 8.64 -16.38 14.93
C VAL A 222 9.47 -16.39 13.65
N MET A 223 10.17 -17.50 13.38
CA MET A 223 10.95 -17.65 12.14
C MET A 223 10.04 -17.62 10.92
N GLN A 224 8.88 -18.25 10.99
CA GLN A 224 7.90 -18.21 9.92
C GLN A 224 7.33 -16.80 9.69
N PHE A 225 7.06 -16.04 10.76
CA PHE A 225 6.64 -14.64 10.65
C PHE A 225 7.71 -13.78 9.95
N VAL A 226 8.97 -13.87 10.38
CA VAL A 226 10.09 -13.12 9.77
C VAL A 226 10.28 -13.52 8.31
N PHE A 227 10.17 -14.82 8.00
CA PHE A 227 10.24 -15.31 6.62
C PHE A 227 9.15 -14.72 5.74
N VAL A 228 7.90 -14.70 6.20
CA VAL A 228 6.78 -14.11 5.46
C VAL A 228 7.04 -12.63 5.21
N LEU A 229 7.47 -11.89 6.24
CA LEU A 229 7.80 -10.47 6.10
C LEU A 229 8.92 -10.24 5.06
N ALA A 230 9.96 -11.07 5.10
CA ALA A 230 11.04 -11.01 4.11
C ALA A 230 10.53 -11.26 2.68
N MET A 231 9.61 -12.21 2.48
CA MET A 231 9.00 -12.48 1.19
C MET A 231 8.14 -11.31 0.69
N VAL A 232 7.43 -10.62 1.59
CA VAL A 232 6.62 -9.44 1.26
C VAL A 232 7.51 -8.29 0.78
N PHE A 233 8.56 -7.95 1.53
CA PHE A 233 9.49 -6.89 1.14
C PHE A 233 10.30 -7.24 -0.09
N LEU A 234 10.67 -8.53 -0.26
CA LEU A 234 11.29 -9.01 -1.49
C LEU A 234 10.34 -8.82 -2.68
N GLY A 235 9.06 -9.20 -2.54
CA GLY A 235 8.06 -9.00 -3.58
C GLY A 235 7.87 -7.53 -3.95
N GLY A 236 7.78 -6.65 -2.94
CA GLY A 236 7.67 -5.20 -3.14
C GLY A 236 8.89 -4.60 -3.82
N GLY A 237 10.09 -4.88 -3.33
CA GLY A 237 11.34 -4.40 -3.93
C GLY A 237 11.55 -4.90 -5.36
N LEU A 238 11.17 -6.16 -5.64
CA LEU A 238 11.18 -6.71 -7.01
C LEU A 238 10.30 -5.88 -7.96
N MET A 239 9.13 -5.42 -7.52
CA MET A 239 8.26 -4.57 -8.33
C MET A 239 8.82 -3.15 -8.53
N GLU A 240 9.43 -2.59 -7.50
CA GLU A 240 10.10 -1.28 -7.60
C GLU A 240 11.25 -1.30 -8.61
N PHE A 241 11.99 -2.41 -8.75
CA PHE A 241 13.03 -2.55 -9.79
C PHE A 241 12.50 -2.42 -11.22
N VAL A 242 11.21 -2.71 -11.46
CA VAL A 242 10.57 -2.55 -12.77
C VAL A 242 10.02 -1.13 -12.95
N GLY A 243 10.04 -0.30 -11.91
CA GLY A 243 9.43 1.03 -11.89
C GLY A 243 7.93 1.02 -11.56
N MET A 244 7.44 -0.07 -10.97
CA MET A 244 6.07 -0.21 -10.49
C MET A 244 6.01 0.04 -8.99
N GLU A 245 4.83 0.32 -8.44
CA GLU A 245 4.67 0.40 -6.98
C GLU A 245 4.91 -0.97 -6.34
N GLY A 246 5.76 -1.00 -5.31
CA GLY A 246 6.02 -2.22 -4.54
C GLY A 246 4.77 -2.77 -3.82
N ILE A 247 3.72 -1.95 -3.69
CA ILE A 247 2.39 -2.35 -3.24
C ILE A 247 1.85 -3.55 -4.04
N LEU A 248 2.02 -3.53 -5.38
CA LEU A 248 1.60 -4.63 -6.24
C LEU A 248 2.39 -5.91 -5.92
N GLY A 249 3.68 -5.78 -5.63
CA GLY A 249 4.56 -6.89 -5.28
C GLY A 249 4.19 -7.51 -3.92
N ALA A 250 3.91 -6.67 -2.92
CA ALA A 250 3.44 -7.10 -1.61
C ALA A 250 2.09 -7.83 -1.69
N PHE A 251 1.15 -7.31 -2.50
CA PHE A 251 -0.12 -7.96 -2.77
C PHE A 251 0.05 -9.33 -3.46
N LEU A 252 0.86 -9.42 -4.51
CA LEU A 252 1.17 -10.69 -5.19
C LEU A 252 1.83 -11.69 -4.25
N ALA A 253 2.72 -11.24 -3.36
CA ALA A 253 3.32 -12.10 -2.34
C ALA A 253 2.24 -12.66 -1.39
N GLY A 254 1.32 -11.82 -0.91
CA GLY A 254 0.20 -12.25 -0.07
C GLY A 254 -0.70 -13.26 -0.77
N LEU A 255 -1.07 -12.98 -2.01
CA LEU A 255 -1.86 -13.87 -2.87
C LEU A 255 -1.23 -15.26 -3.00
N VAL A 256 0.07 -15.32 -3.26
CA VAL A 256 0.77 -16.59 -3.47
C VAL A 256 0.95 -17.37 -2.15
N LEU A 257 1.16 -16.66 -1.05
CA LEU A 257 1.35 -17.24 0.28
C LEU A 257 0.03 -17.63 0.97
N ASN A 258 -1.11 -17.07 0.55
CA ASN A 258 -2.45 -17.41 1.06
C ASN A 258 -2.70 -18.92 1.13
N ARG A 259 -2.29 -19.66 0.07
CA ARG A 259 -2.48 -21.12 0.02
C ARG A 259 -1.60 -21.89 1.00
N LEU A 260 -0.53 -21.28 1.49
CA LEU A 260 0.44 -21.90 2.39
C LEU A 260 0.20 -21.57 3.86
N ILE A 261 -0.54 -20.49 4.15
CA ILE A 261 -0.79 -20.01 5.51
C ILE A 261 -2.29 -20.17 5.80
N PRO A 262 -2.69 -21.24 6.53
CA PRO A 262 -4.08 -21.43 6.90
C PRO A 262 -4.60 -20.26 7.75
N HIS A 263 -5.85 -19.88 7.55
CA HIS A 263 -6.50 -18.78 8.28
C HIS A 263 -6.53 -18.99 9.80
N VAL A 264 -6.62 -20.24 10.26
CA VAL A 264 -6.66 -20.57 11.69
C VAL A 264 -5.27 -20.84 12.28
N SER A 265 -4.20 -20.43 11.59
CA SER A 265 -2.83 -20.66 12.07
C SER A 265 -2.39 -19.61 13.11
N PRO A 266 -1.52 -19.97 14.07
CA PRO A 266 -0.89 -19.00 14.98
C PRO A 266 -0.13 -17.89 14.23
N LEU A 267 0.39 -18.22 13.05
CA LEU A 267 1.06 -17.26 12.17
C LEU A 267 0.09 -16.20 11.64
N MET A 268 -1.09 -16.60 11.18
CA MET A 268 -2.11 -15.65 10.70
C MET A 268 -2.49 -14.66 11.80
N ASN A 269 -2.75 -15.15 13.02
CA ASN A 269 -3.11 -14.28 14.14
C ASN A 269 -1.99 -13.27 14.46
N ARG A 270 -0.71 -13.70 14.44
CA ARG A 270 0.43 -12.79 14.60
C ARG A 270 0.50 -11.76 13.47
N LEU A 271 0.24 -12.17 12.22
CA LEU A 271 0.22 -11.26 11.08
C LEU A 271 -0.90 -10.22 11.20
N GLU A 272 -2.12 -10.66 11.49
CA GLU A 272 -3.27 -9.76 11.68
C GLU A 272 -3.05 -8.82 12.87
N PHE A 273 -2.52 -9.32 13.99
CA PHE A 273 -2.24 -8.49 15.15
C PHE A 273 -1.22 -7.39 14.83
N VAL A 274 -0.07 -7.74 14.24
CA VAL A 274 0.97 -6.76 13.90
C VAL A 274 0.48 -5.78 12.83
N GLY A 275 -0.28 -6.26 11.83
CA GLY A 275 -0.88 -5.42 10.81
C GLY A 275 -1.85 -4.41 11.39
N ASN A 276 -2.83 -4.91 12.14
CA ASN A 276 -3.91 -4.11 12.70
C ASN A 276 -3.44 -3.16 13.81
N ALA A 277 -2.45 -3.56 14.62
CA ALA A 277 -2.01 -2.81 15.79
C ALA A 277 -0.89 -1.80 15.51
N LEU A 278 -0.03 -2.04 14.52
CA LEU A 278 1.10 -1.16 14.22
C LEU A 278 0.98 -0.55 12.83
N PHE A 279 0.95 -1.39 11.80
CA PHE A 279 1.17 -0.92 10.44
C PHE A 279 -0.01 -0.18 9.82
N ILE A 280 -1.24 -0.57 10.16
CA ILE A 280 -2.47 0.11 9.71
C ILE A 280 -2.61 1.54 10.23
N LEU A 281 -1.99 1.82 11.37
CA LEU A 281 -2.06 3.14 12.00
C LEU A 281 -0.93 4.07 11.52
N ILE A 282 0.09 3.52 10.86
CA ILE A 282 1.27 4.25 10.40
C ILE A 282 1.26 4.49 8.88
N SER A 283 0.62 3.60 8.10
CA SER A 283 0.44 3.71 6.65
C SER A 283 -0.54 4.80 6.23
#